data_AF-A0A3M2LIS8-F1
#
_entry.id   AF-A0A3M2LIS8-F1
#
_cell.length_a   1.000
_cell.length_b   1.000
_cell.length_c   1.000
_cell.angle_alpha   90.00
_cell.angle_beta   90.00
_cell.angle_gamma   90.00
#
_symmetry.space_group_name_H-M   'P 1'
#
loop_
_entity.id
_entity.type
_entity.pdbx_description
1 polymer ?
#
loop_
_entity_poly.entity_id
_entity_poly.type
_entity_poly.pdbx_seq_one_letter_code
_entity_poly.pdbx_strand_id
1 'polypeptide(L)'
;MPLYGYIGILVPMTDGTWLNRDHEMPPGAELFRSDRRFFLEAYSASHGQLLLRSMEGEDALGRHHDTTIEILFKPVDALSIEAFLHGVTIRRATDDETSEIKGSLAGVSGDDVRVFLIDSRDTTGYVIARAVGWREGVLGRTLPSLFNGPSRYTPRWPHQPLFGLNTGLSEASAEELVQALRSPADERRERFRFVHVLMTRAAEGDGAKVAGSGVFLTREDAEEARAVLAAEIPDCWIEDLPVVL
;
A
#
# COMPACT_ATOMS: atom_id res chain seq x y z
N MET A 1 -15.24 33.55 32.29
CA MET A 1 -14.14 32.59 32.12
C MET A 1 -14.71 31.25 31.69
N PRO A 2 -14.51 30.82 30.44
CA PRO A 2 -14.65 29.41 30.08
C PRO A 2 -13.27 28.79 29.78
N LEU A 3 -13.03 27.63 30.38
CA LEU A 3 -11.88 26.76 30.14
C LEU A 3 -12.03 26.12 28.75
N TYR A 4 -11.09 26.40 27.86
CA TYR A 4 -10.89 25.63 26.63
C TYR A 4 -10.06 24.40 26.96
N GLY A 5 -10.71 23.23 27.01
CA GLY A 5 -10.04 21.94 26.97
C GLY A 5 -9.59 21.64 25.55
N TYR A 6 -8.28 21.66 25.31
CA TYR A 6 -7.69 21.09 24.11
C TYR A 6 -7.77 19.56 24.21
N ILE A 7 -8.70 18.95 23.48
CA ILE A 7 -8.58 17.54 23.11
C ILE A 7 -7.59 17.51 21.95
N GLY A 8 -6.32 17.24 22.25
CA GLY A 8 -5.33 16.93 21.24
C GLY A 8 -5.74 15.64 20.56
N ILE A 9 -6.24 15.74 19.33
CA ILE A 9 -6.29 14.60 18.41
C ILE A 9 -4.83 14.22 18.17
N LEU A 10 -4.43 13.06 18.68
CA LEU A 10 -3.19 12.40 18.29
C LEU A 10 -3.32 12.08 16.80
N VAL A 11 -2.89 13.01 15.95
CA VAL A 11 -2.54 12.69 14.57
C VAL A 11 -1.32 11.77 14.69
N PRO A 12 -1.38 10.49 14.28
CA PRO A 12 -0.18 9.69 14.24
C PRO A 12 0.79 10.39 13.30
N MET A 13 1.93 10.82 13.83
CA MET A 13 3.02 11.42 13.06
C MET A 13 3.44 10.39 12.02
N THR A 14 3.08 10.62 10.77
CA THR A 14 3.59 9.83 9.65
C THR A 14 4.82 10.55 9.15
N ASP A 15 5.97 10.24 9.73
CA ASP A 15 7.25 10.65 9.16
C ASP A 15 7.39 9.95 7.80
N GLY A 16 7.50 10.77 6.76
CA GLY A 16 7.54 10.31 5.38
C GLY A 16 8.46 11.18 4.55
N THR A 17 9.11 10.57 3.58
CA THR A 17 9.99 11.24 2.63
C THR A 17 9.60 10.83 1.21
N TRP A 18 9.65 11.78 0.28
CA TRP A 18 9.42 11.53 -1.14
C TRP A 18 10.47 12.26 -1.96
N LEU A 19 11.31 11.50 -2.66
CA LEU A 19 12.43 12.00 -3.46
C LEU A 19 12.12 11.82 -4.93
N ASN A 20 12.12 12.90 -5.71
CA ASN A 20 11.86 12.85 -7.14
C ASN A 20 12.72 13.80 -7.99
N ARG A 21 13.65 14.54 -7.36
CA ARG A 21 14.57 15.46 -8.04
C ARG A 21 16.02 15.02 -7.90
N ASP A 22 16.84 15.34 -8.89
CA ASP A 22 18.24 14.89 -8.91
C ASP A 22 19.08 15.41 -7.73
N HIS A 23 18.84 16.64 -7.29
CA HIS A 23 19.59 17.21 -6.16
C HIS A 23 19.24 16.55 -4.82
N GLU A 24 18.09 15.89 -4.73
CA GLU A 24 17.66 15.15 -3.54
C GLU A 24 18.30 13.76 -3.48
N MET A 25 18.82 13.27 -4.61
CA MET A 25 19.38 11.93 -4.77
C MET A 25 20.73 12.03 -5.49
N PRO A 26 21.82 12.49 -4.86
CA PRO A 26 23.14 12.49 -5.51
C PRO A 26 23.60 11.07 -5.87
N PRO A 27 24.32 10.85 -7.00
CA PRO A 27 24.88 9.53 -7.33
C PRO A 27 25.72 8.96 -6.18
N GLY A 28 25.52 7.68 -5.86
CA GLY A 28 26.20 7.00 -4.75
C GLY A 28 25.66 7.31 -3.35
N ALA A 29 24.73 8.27 -3.19
CA ALA A 29 24.20 8.62 -1.89
C ALA A 29 23.28 7.53 -1.32
N GLU A 30 23.49 7.17 -0.06
CA GLU A 30 22.54 6.39 0.73
C GLU A 30 21.30 7.25 0.99
N LEU A 31 20.13 6.72 0.61
CA LEU A 31 18.85 7.41 0.72
C LEU A 31 18.02 6.89 1.89
N PHE A 32 18.10 5.58 2.16
CA PHE A 32 17.32 4.92 3.20
C PHE A 32 18.07 3.70 3.75
N ARG A 33 17.95 3.45 5.06
CA ARG A 33 18.44 2.25 5.72
C ARG A 33 17.44 1.77 6.77
N SER A 34 17.22 0.45 6.82
CA SER A 34 16.47 -0.21 7.89
C SER A 34 16.95 -1.65 8.08
N ASP A 35 17.03 -2.11 9.33
CA ASP A 35 17.33 -3.51 9.64
C ASP A 35 16.09 -4.42 9.61
N ARG A 36 14.91 -3.85 9.36
CA ARG A 36 13.65 -4.62 9.31
C ARG A 36 13.64 -5.55 8.10
N ARG A 37 12.81 -6.59 8.18
CA ARG A 37 12.52 -7.45 7.04
C ARG A 37 11.50 -6.75 6.15
N PHE A 38 11.75 -6.76 4.84
CA PHE A 38 10.83 -6.25 3.84
C PHE A 38 10.42 -7.36 2.90
N PHE A 39 9.24 -7.24 2.34
CA PHE A 39 8.77 -8.11 1.27
C PHE A 39 8.11 -7.27 0.18
N LEU A 40 8.10 -7.80 -1.04
CA LEU A 40 7.38 -7.21 -2.15
C LEU A 40 5.88 -7.39 -1.91
N GLU A 41 5.22 -6.29 -1.54
CA GLU A 41 3.78 -6.27 -1.26
C GLU A 41 2.97 -6.15 -2.55
N ALA A 42 3.37 -5.22 -3.43
CA ALA A 42 2.67 -4.97 -4.68
C ALA A 42 3.62 -4.52 -5.78
N TYR A 43 3.36 -4.96 -7.01
CA TYR A 43 3.99 -4.43 -8.21
C TYR A 43 2.94 -4.24 -9.30
N SER A 44 2.74 -3.01 -9.77
CA SER A 44 1.83 -2.72 -10.88
C SER A 44 2.64 -2.32 -12.11
N ALA A 45 2.85 -3.28 -13.01
CA ALA A 45 3.60 -3.04 -14.25
C ALA A 45 2.94 -1.96 -15.13
N SER A 46 1.60 -1.95 -15.19
CA SER A 46 0.84 -1.01 -16.02
C SER A 46 0.93 0.45 -15.55
N HIS A 47 1.26 0.68 -14.28
CA HIS A 47 1.35 2.00 -13.67
C HIS A 47 2.75 2.30 -13.11
N GLY A 48 3.70 1.38 -13.33
CA GLY A 48 5.08 1.46 -12.89
C GLY A 48 5.22 1.66 -11.38
N GLN A 49 4.51 0.89 -10.55
CA GLN A 49 4.59 1.06 -9.09
C GLN A 49 5.15 -0.20 -8.43
N LEU A 50 6.11 -0.03 -7.53
CA LEU A 50 6.62 -1.10 -6.67
C LEU A 50 6.48 -0.66 -5.21
N LEU A 51 5.82 -1.48 -4.40
CA LEU A 51 5.68 -1.30 -2.96
C LEU A 51 6.42 -2.42 -2.23
N LEU A 52 7.37 -2.02 -1.39
CA LEU A 52 7.97 -2.89 -0.38
C LEU A 52 7.34 -2.56 0.97
N ARG A 53 7.05 -3.58 1.77
CA ARG A 53 6.46 -3.41 3.09
C ARG A 53 7.27 -4.17 4.15
N SER A 54 7.44 -3.59 5.32
CA SER A 54 7.87 -4.31 6.51
C SER A 54 6.65 -4.80 7.29
N MET A 55 6.65 -6.06 7.74
CA MET A 55 5.60 -6.56 8.64
C MET A 55 5.73 -5.93 10.04
N GLU A 56 4.60 -5.78 10.74
CA GLU A 56 4.56 -5.70 12.20
C GLU A 56 5.08 -7.03 12.79
N GLY A 57 5.80 -6.97 13.92
CA GLY A 57 6.37 -8.14 14.58
C GLY A 57 7.90 -8.10 14.72
N GLU A 58 8.51 -9.26 14.99
CA GLU A 58 9.95 -9.33 15.30
C GLU A 58 10.85 -9.16 14.07
N ASP A 59 11.87 -8.29 14.17
CA ASP A 59 12.90 -8.16 13.14
C ASP A 59 13.98 -9.25 13.25
N ALA A 60 14.98 -9.18 12.37
CA ALA A 60 16.09 -10.14 12.34
C ALA A 60 17.01 -10.09 13.58
N LEU A 61 16.77 -9.16 14.50
CA LEU A 61 17.45 -9.02 15.79
C LEU A 61 16.50 -9.33 16.98
N GLY A 62 15.29 -9.81 16.71
CA GLY A 62 14.29 -10.14 17.73
C GLY A 62 13.58 -8.92 18.33
N ARG A 63 13.66 -7.74 17.70
CA ARG A 63 12.94 -6.54 18.17
C ARG A 63 11.53 -6.53 17.61
N HIS A 64 10.53 -6.38 18.48
CA HIS A 64 9.14 -6.21 18.10
C HIS A 64 8.88 -4.79 17.58
N HIS A 65 8.22 -4.67 16.43
CA HIS A 65 7.81 -3.39 15.84
C HIS A 65 6.28 -3.30 15.76
N ASP A 66 5.73 -2.22 16.31
CA ASP A 66 4.28 -1.90 16.29
C ASP A 66 3.90 -1.01 15.09
N THR A 67 4.85 -0.77 14.19
CA THR A 67 4.69 0.10 13.02
C THR A 67 5.06 -0.63 11.74
N THR A 68 4.41 -0.23 10.66
CA THR A 68 4.72 -0.65 9.28
C THR A 68 5.56 0.44 8.61
N ILE A 69 6.61 0.03 7.90
CA ILE A 69 7.34 0.87 6.94
C ILE A 69 6.93 0.42 5.54
N GLU A 70 6.50 1.38 4.73
CA GLU A 70 6.28 1.17 3.30
C GLU A 70 7.30 1.97 2.49
N ILE A 71 7.82 1.37 1.44
CA ILE A 71 8.73 2.01 0.47
C ILE A 71 8.09 1.89 -0.91
N LEU A 72 7.84 3.03 -1.55
CA LEU A 72 7.18 3.11 -2.84
C LEU A 72 8.13 3.68 -3.90
N PHE A 73 8.27 2.98 -5.03
CA PHE A 73 8.95 3.47 -6.23
C PHE A 73 7.93 3.79 -7.34
N LYS A 74 8.11 4.91 -8.05
CA LYS A 74 7.25 5.30 -9.19
C LYS A 74 7.85 6.36 -10.13
N PRO A 75 7.55 6.31 -11.45
CA PRO A 75 7.32 5.08 -12.22
C PRO A 75 8.54 4.16 -12.15
N VAL A 76 8.32 2.85 -12.22
CA VAL A 76 9.32 1.78 -12.30
C VAL A 76 9.38 1.27 -13.73
N ASP A 77 10.56 1.27 -14.33
CA ASP A 77 10.82 0.79 -15.69
C ASP A 77 11.34 -0.66 -15.69
N ALA A 78 12.19 -0.99 -14.71
CA ALA A 78 12.79 -2.31 -14.58
C ALA A 78 13.17 -2.56 -13.11
N LEU A 79 13.26 -3.82 -12.71
CA LEU A 79 13.74 -4.21 -11.39
C LEU A 79 14.33 -5.61 -11.40
N SER A 80 15.29 -5.85 -10.51
CA SER A 80 15.83 -7.17 -10.19
C SER A 80 16.13 -7.19 -8.71
N ILE A 81 15.18 -7.70 -7.91
CA ILE A 81 15.28 -7.79 -6.46
C ILE A 81 14.68 -9.11 -5.99
N GLU A 82 15.06 -9.56 -4.80
CA GLU A 82 14.39 -10.68 -4.15
C GLU A 82 13.02 -10.26 -3.61
N ALA A 83 12.08 -11.22 -3.56
CA ALA A 83 10.75 -10.98 -3.00
C ALA A 83 10.78 -10.75 -1.48
N PHE A 84 11.84 -11.21 -0.80
CA PHE A 84 12.07 -11.07 0.64
C PHE A 84 13.45 -10.48 0.87
N LEU A 85 13.53 -9.43 1.68
CA LEU A 85 14.76 -8.69 1.96
C LEU A 85 15.01 -8.66 3.47
N HIS A 86 16.24 -8.95 3.88
CA HIS A 86 16.64 -9.02 5.28
C HIS A 86 17.50 -7.82 5.62
N GLY A 87 16.85 -6.76 6.11
CA GLY A 87 17.46 -5.43 6.11
C GLY A 87 17.49 -4.87 4.69
N VAL A 88 17.44 -3.55 4.59
CA VAL A 88 17.44 -2.82 3.33
C VAL A 88 18.30 -1.58 3.50
N THR A 89 19.28 -1.41 2.61
CA THR A 89 19.90 -0.13 2.32
C THR A 89 19.57 0.24 0.88
N ILE A 90 18.98 1.42 0.67
CA ILE A 90 18.70 1.97 -0.65
C ILE A 90 19.66 3.10 -0.90
N ARG A 91 20.38 3.03 -2.01
CA ARG A 91 21.23 4.12 -2.50
C ARG A 91 20.96 4.40 -3.97
N ARG A 92 21.22 5.64 -4.40
CA ARG A 92 21.33 5.90 -5.83
C ARG A 92 22.61 5.24 -6.35
N ALA A 93 22.53 4.53 -7.47
CA ALA A 93 23.70 4.03 -8.16
C ALA A 93 24.62 5.20 -8.57
N THR A 94 25.92 4.92 -8.65
CA THR A 94 26.88 5.82 -9.31
C THR A 94 26.62 5.89 -10.81
N ASP A 95 27.25 6.84 -11.50
CA ASP A 95 27.08 6.98 -12.96
C ASP A 95 27.63 5.76 -13.72
N ASP A 96 28.72 5.17 -13.23
CA ASP A 96 29.32 3.95 -13.78
C ASP A 96 28.37 2.75 -13.62
N GLU A 97 27.88 2.50 -12.40
CA GLU A 97 26.91 1.43 -12.11
C GLU A 97 25.60 1.61 -12.90
N THR A 98 25.13 2.86 -13.02
CA THR A 98 23.96 3.19 -13.82
C THR A 98 24.17 2.82 -15.28
N SER A 99 25.33 3.15 -15.84
CA SER A 99 25.67 2.88 -17.24
C SER A 99 25.78 1.37 -17.50
N GLU A 100 26.41 0.63 -16.59
CA GLU A 100 26.51 -0.83 -16.66
C GLU A 100 25.13 -1.50 -16.63
N ILE A 101 24.30 -1.16 -15.64
CA ILE A 101 22.97 -1.77 -15.46
C ILE A 101 22.06 -1.44 -16.65
N LYS A 102 21.96 -0.16 -17.05
CA LYS A 102 21.15 0.22 -18.23
C LYS A 102 21.67 -0.43 -19.51
N GLY A 103 23.00 -0.52 -19.68
CA GLY A 103 23.62 -1.16 -20.85
C GLY A 103 23.30 -2.66 -20.96
N SER A 104 23.02 -3.33 -19.85
CA SER A 104 22.62 -4.74 -19.82
C SER A 104 21.14 -4.99 -20.17
N LEU A 105 20.31 -3.93 -20.20
CA LEU A 105 18.85 -4.03 -20.35
C LEU A 105 18.39 -3.54 -21.72
N ALA A 106 17.61 -4.37 -22.42
CA ALA A 106 16.96 -3.95 -23.65
C ALA A 106 15.78 -2.99 -23.35
N GLY A 107 15.75 -1.82 -24.01
CA GLY A 107 14.60 -0.91 -23.98
C GLY A 107 14.58 0.10 -22.83
N VAL A 108 15.60 0.12 -21.95
CA VAL A 108 15.75 1.13 -20.90
C VAL A 108 16.67 2.24 -21.42
N SER A 109 16.08 3.30 -21.98
CA SER A 109 16.85 4.43 -22.58
C SER A 109 16.43 5.81 -22.06
N GLY A 110 15.58 5.88 -21.04
CA GLY A 110 15.14 7.15 -20.47
C GLY A 110 16.19 7.81 -19.56
N ASP A 111 16.46 9.09 -19.81
CA ASP A 111 17.29 9.93 -18.93
C ASP A 111 16.55 10.37 -17.65
N ASP A 112 15.22 10.25 -17.62
CA ASP A 112 14.37 10.67 -16.48
C ASP A 112 14.23 9.59 -15.39
N VAL A 113 14.88 8.43 -15.56
CA VAL A 113 14.87 7.32 -14.58
C VAL A 113 16.25 7.06 -13.99
N ARG A 114 16.26 6.76 -12.70
CA ARG A 114 17.42 6.55 -11.85
C ARG A 114 17.51 5.07 -11.48
N VAL A 115 18.73 4.59 -11.31
CA VAL A 115 18.97 3.24 -10.80
C VAL A 115 19.17 3.34 -9.29
N PHE A 116 18.29 2.68 -8.54
CA PHE A 116 18.39 2.51 -7.10
C PHE A 116 18.95 1.13 -6.81
N LEU A 117 20.07 1.05 -6.11
CA LEU A 117 20.57 -0.23 -5.61
C LEU A 117 19.95 -0.53 -4.26
N ILE A 118 19.53 -1.78 -4.09
CA ILE A 118 18.89 -2.29 -2.89
C ILE A 118 19.78 -3.39 -2.34
N ASP A 119 20.55 -3.04 -1.31
CA ASP A 119 21.39 -3.98 -0.57
C ASP A 119 20.56 -4.61 0.56
N SER A 120 20.40 -5.92 0.50
CA SER A 120 19.90 -6.81 1.55
C SER A 120 21.07 -7.71 1.97
N ARG A 121 21.15 -8.15 3.23
CA ARG A 121 22.35 -8.76 3.84
C ARG A 121 23.31 -9.53 2.90
N ASP A 122 22.78 -10.43 2.09
CA ASP A 122 23.56 -11.31 1.20
C ASP A 122 23.35 -11.04 -0.29
N THR A 123 22.48 -10.09 -0.65
CA THR A 123 22.04 -9.84 -2.03
C THR A 123 21.94 -8.36 -2.36
N THR A 124 22.45 -7.98 -3.52
CA THR A 124 22.25 -6.64 -4.08
C THR A 124 21.36 -6.76 -5.30
N GLY A 125 20.22 -6.09 -5.24
CA GLY A 125 19.31 -5.91 -6.37
C GLY A 125 19.26 -4.47 -6.85
N TYR A 126 18.42 -4.20 -7.85
CA TYR A 126 18.18 -2.85 -8.33
C TYR A 126 16.72 -2.59 -8.69
N VAL A 127 16.33 -1.33 -8.61
CA VAL A 127 15.06 -0.80 -9.14
C VAL A 127 15.39 0.41 -10.00
N ILE A 128 14.94 0.41 -11.25
CA ILE A 128 15.03 1.55 -12.16
C ILE A 128 13.72 2.30 -12.07
N ALA A 129 13.75 3.48 -11.44
CA ALA A 129 12.56 4.28 -11.22
C ALA A 129 12.85 5.77 -11.24
N ARG A 130 11.81 6.59 -11.38
CA ARG A 130 11.94 8.05 -11.33
C ARG A 130 12.02 8.59 -9.90
N ALA A 131 11.17 8.08 -9.02
CA ALA A 131 11.04 8.54 -7.65
C ALA A 131 11.01 7.36 -6.67
N VAL A 132 11.43 7.64 -5.44
CA VAL A 132 11.34 6.74 -4.31
C VAL A 132 10.86 7.52 -3.10
N GLY A 133 10.01 6.92 -2.28
CA GLY A 133 9.67 7.47 -0.99
C GLY A 133 9.32 6.39 0.00
N TRP A 134 9.32 6.76 1.28
CA TRP A 134 8.97 5.87 2.37
C TRP A 134 8.09 6.57 3.39
N ARG A 135 7.27 5.79 4.08
CA ARG A 135 6.48 6.23 5.23
C ARG A 135 6.55 5.17 6.31
N GLU A 136 6.64 5.61 7.56
CA GLU A 136 6.44 4.75 8.72
C GLU A 136 5.18 5.17 9.47
N GLY A 137 4.40 4.19 9.91
CA GLY A 137 3.20 4.44 10.70
C GLY A 137 2.46 3.16 11.07
N VAL A 138 1.38 3.30 11.83
CA VAL A 138 0.48 2.20 12.14
C VAL A 138 -0.45 1.98 10.95
N LEU A 139 -0.39 0.80 10.34
CA LEU A 139 -1.27 0.43 9.21
C LEU A 139 -2.48 -0.30 9.77
N GLY A 140 -3.60 0.42 9.94
CA GLY A 140 -4.86 -0.18 10.38
C GLY A 140 -5.31 -1.30 9.44
N ARG A 141 -6.02 -2.30 9.98
CA ARG A 141 -6.45 -3.51 9.22
C ARG A 141 -7.20 -3.19 7.94
N THR A 142 -7.93 -2.08 7.92
CA THR A 142 -8.75 -1.65 6.79
C THR A 142 -8.02 -0.71 5.82
N LEU A 143 -6.78 -0.32 6.10
CA LEU A 143 -5.97 0.54 5.25
C LEU A 143 -5.12 -0.30 4.28
N PRO A 144 -5.29 -0.12 2.95
CA PRO A 144 -4.54 -0.92 1.98
C PRO A 144 -3.06 -0.53 1.90
N SER A 145 -2.70 0.72 2.19
CA SER A 145 -1.32 1.22 2.20
C SER A 145 -1.23 2.61 2.86
N LEU A 146 -0.08 2.94 3.45
CA LEU A 146 0.26 4.28 3.92
C LEU A 146 0.37 5.30 2.77
N PHE A 147 0.57 4.85 1.53
CA PHE A 147 0.55 5.67 0.32
C PHE A 147 -0.83 5.73 -0.35
N ASN A 148 -1.79 4.90 0.08
CA ASN A 148 -3.15 4.88 -0.44
C ASN A 148 -4.14 5.31 0.66
N GLY A 149 -4.10 6.60 1.00
CA GLY A 149 -4.99 7.19 1.99
C GLY A 149 -6.41 7.43 1.47
N PRO A 150 -7.36 7.74 2.37
CA PRO A 150 -8.71 8.17 2.02
C PRO A 150 -8.70 9.28 0.97
N SER A 151 -9.43 9.12 -0.13
CA SER A 151 -9.72 10.22 -1.06
C SER A 151 -11.22 10.22 -1.36
N ARG A 152 -11.79 11.43 -1.47
CA ARG A 152 -13.22 11.65 -1.77
C ARG A 152 -13.63 11.17 -3.16
N TYR A 153 -12.65 10.91 -4.04
CA TYR A 153 -12.88 10.67 -5.46
C TYR A 153 -12.52 9.25 -5.93
N THR A 154 -11.97 8.40 -5.06
CA THR A 154 -11.57 7.03 -5.39
C THR A 154 -12.33 6.02 -4.51
N PRO A 155 -13.33 5.30 -5.07
CA PRO A 155 -14.11 4.32 -4.30
C PRO A 155 -13.20 3.19 -3.81
N ARG A 156 -13.16 2.93 -2.49
CA ARG A 156 -12.27 1.93 -1.89
C ARG A 156 -12.75 0.52 -2.21
N TRP A 157 -11.80 -0.37 -2.40
CA TRP A 157 -12.02 -1.81 -2.52
C TRP A 157 -11.11 -2.49 -1.49
N PRO A 158 -11.49 -3.64 -0.91
CA PRO A 158 -10.61 -4.43 -0.02
C PRO A 158 -9.25 -4.71 -0.66
N HIS A 159 -9.22 -4.79 -1.99
CA HIS A 159 -8.03 -4.86 -2.81
C HIS A 159 -8.05 -3.71 -3.81
N GLN A 160 -7.70 -2.52 -3.37
CA GLN A 160 -7.33 -1.45 -4.29
C GLN A 160 -5.85 -1.62 -4.62
N PRO A 161 -5.49 -1.89 -5.89
CA PRO A 161 -4.11 -1.70 -6.27
C PRO A 161 -3.69 -0.26 -5.97
N LEU A 162 -2.43 -0.06 -5.59
CA LEU A 162 -1.76 1.23 -5.69
C LEU A 162 -1.86 1.69 -7.15
N PHE A 163 -2.89 2.50 -7.47
CA PHE A 163 -3.30 2.89 -8.82
C PHE A 163 -2.85 1.89 -9.92
N GLY A 164 -3.70 0.92 -10.26
CA GLY A 164 -3.48 0.02 -11.40
C GLY A 164 -3.33 -1.46 -11.06
N LEU A 165 -4.13 -2.32 -11.71
CA LEU A 165 -4.18 -3.79 -11.65
C LEU A 165 -3.27 -4.47 -10.61
N ASN A 166 -3.92 -5.01 -9.56
CA ASN A 166 -3.33 -5.89 -8.57
C ASN A 166 -2.77 -7.14 -9.28
N THR A 167 -1.54 -7.57 -8.96
CA THR A 167 -0.91 -8.76 -9.56
C THR A 167 -1.37 -10.08 -8.95
N GLY A 168 -2.40 -10.08 -8.10
CA GLY A 168 -3.05 -11.30 -7.63
C GLY A 168 -2.16 -12.21 -6.77
N LEU A 169 -1.04 -11.70 -6.22
CA LEU A 169 -0.11 -12.50 -5.42
C LEU A 169 -0.66 -12.87 -4.02
N SER A 170 -1.83 -12.34 -3.67
CA SER A 170 -2.58 -12.63 -2.44
C SER A 170 -4.04 -13.00 -2.71
N GLU A 171 -4.38 -13.44 -3.93
CA GLU A 171 -5.69 -14.02 -4.21
C GLU A 171 -5.77 -15.44 -3.63
N ALA A 172 -6.77 -15.69 -2.78
CA ALA A 172 -7.14 -17.05 -2.42
C ALA A 172 -7.40 -17.84 -3.71
N SER A 173 -6.78 -19.00 -3.85
CA SER A 173 -6.96 -19.82 -5.06
C SER A 173 -8.43 -20.19 -5.24
N ALA A 174 -8.83 -20.51 -6.48
CA ALA A 174 -10.17 -21.03 -6.73
C ALA A 174 -10.46 -22.26 -5.84
N GLU A 175 -9.46 -23.11 -5.56
CA GLU A 175 -9.56 -24.19 -4.60
C GLU A 175 -9.77 -23.70 -3.16
N GLU A 176 -9.05 -22.69 -2.67
CA GLU A 176 -9.23 -22.15 -1.31
C GLU A 176 -10.63 -21.53 -1.14
N LEU A 177 -11.10 -20.83 -2.17
CA LEU A 177 -12.45 -20.27 -2.21
C LEU A 177 -13.50 -21.40 -2.21
N VAL A 178 -13.30 -22.41 -3.03
CA VAL A 178 -14.17 -23.60 -3.12
C VAL A 178 -14.13 -24.41 -1.81
N GLN A 179 -12.98 -24.52 -1.14
CA GLN A 179 -12.80 -25.22 0.12
C GLN A 179 -13.50 -24.48 1.28
N ALA A 180 -13.40 -23.15 1.30
CA ALA A 180 -14.15 -22.29 2.22
C ALA A 180 -15.67 -22.37 1.98
N LEU A 181 -16.10 -22.56 0.72
CA LEU A 181 -17.50 -22.79 0.35
C LEU A 181 -18.01 -24.22 0.61
N ARG A 182 -17.10 -25.19 0.71
CA ARG A 182 -17.40 -26.61 0.93
C ARG A 182 -17.28 -27.06 2.39
N SER A 183 -16.60 -26.27 3.24
CA SER A 183 -16.50 -26.55 4.67
C SER A 183 -17.88 -26.35 5.32
N PRO A 184 -18.47 -27.39 5.96
CA PRO A 184 -19.81 -27.31 6.50
C PRO A 184 -19.77 -26.55 7.83
N ALA A 185 -20.11 -25.26 7.79
CA ALA A 185 -20.77 -24.64 8.93
C ALA A 185 -22.24 -25.10 8.88
N ASP A 186 -22.70 -25.62 10.00
CA ASP A 186 -23.76 -26.61 10.14
C ASP A 186 -25.19 -26.06 9.99
N GLU A 187 -25.49 -25.26 8.97
CA GLU A 187 -26.86 -24.77 8.71
C GLU A 187 -27.15 -24.44 7.23
N ARG A 188 -28.41 -24.69 6.85
CA ARG A 188 -28.98 -24.75 5.49
C ARG A 188 -28.83 -23.43 4.69
N ARG A 189 -28.32 -23.54 3.45
CA ARG A 189 -27.91 -22.48 2.49
C ARG A 189 -29.03 -21.55 1.95
N GLU A 190 -29.87 -20.94 2.79
CA GLU A 190 -31.02 -20.12 2.31
C GLU A 190 -31.18 -18.70 2.90
N ARG A 191 -30.22 -18.10 3.61
CA ARG A 191 -30.36 -16.68 4.04
C ARG A 191 -29.10 -15.86 3.74
N PHE A 192 -29.03 -15.38 2.49
CA PHE A 192 -28.25 -14.26 1.96
C PHE A 192 -26.89 -13.98 2.65
N ARG A 193 -25.78 -14.29 1.97
CA ARG A 193 -24.48 -13.67 2.31
C ARG A 193 -24.61 -12.19 1.95
N PHE A 194 -24.76 -11.34 2.96
CA PHE A 194 -24.72 -9.90 2.76
C PHE A 194 -23.26 -9.48 2.57
N VAL A 195 -23.03 -8.54 1.68
CA VAL A 195 -21.84 -7.69 1.74
C VAL A 195 -22.24 -6.35 2.33
N HIS A 196 -21.36 -5.80 3.15
CA HIS A 196 -21.57 -4.52 3.80
C HIS A 196 -20.92 -3.44 2.94
N VAL A 197 -21.74 -2.67 2.23
CA VAL A 197 -21.26 -1.61 1.35
C VAL A 197 -21.22 -0.29 2.13
N LEU A 198 -20.03 0.25 2.34
CA LEU A 198 -19.83 1.58 2.88
C LEU A 198 -20.17 2.60 1.79
N MET A 199 -21.28 3.29 1.93
CA MET A 199 -21.77 4.34 1.04
C MET A 199 -21.29 5.70 1.52
N THR A 200 -21.04 6.62 0.58
CA THR A 200 -20.82 8.04 0.89
C THR A 200 -21.74 8.91 0.06
N ARG A 201 -22.01 10.11 0.58
CA ARG A 201 -22.58 11.22 -0.17
C ARG A 201 -21.63 12.40 -0.10
N ALA A 202 -21.18 12.86 -1.26
CA ALA A 202 -20.33 14.04 -1.38
C ALA A 202 -20.95 15.05 -2.36
N ALA A 203 -20.74 16.34 -2.07
CA ALA A 203 -21.11 17.41 -3.00
C ALA A 203 -20.14 17.40 -4.19
N GLU A 204 -20.66 17.18 -5.40
CA GLU A 204 -19.89 17.20 -6.65
C GLU A 204 -20.62 18.09 -7.67
N GLY A 205 -20.13 19.31 -7.86
CA GLY A 205 -20.78 20.30 -8.72
C GLY A 205 -22.15 20.75 -8.18
N ASP A 206 -23.17 20.79 -9.05
CA ASP A 206 -24.54 21.21 -8.72
C ASP A 206 -25.40 20.10 -8.06
N GLY A 207 -24.80 18.97 -7.67
CA GLY A 207 -25.54 17.83 -7.10
C GLY A 207 -24.79 17.08 -6.01
N ALA A 208 -25.55 16.36 -5.18
CA ALA A 208 -25.00 15.37 -4.25
C ALA A 208 -24.89 14.02 -4.95
N LYS A 209 -23.69 13.46 -4.99
CA LYS A 209 -23.44 12.12 -5.55
C LYS A 209 -23.37 11.10 -4.44
N VAL A 210 -24.16 10.05 -4.57
CA VAL A 210 -24.12 8.86 -3.70
C VAL A 210 -23.30 7.79 -4.41
N ALA A 211 -22.28 7.26 -3.74
CA ALA A 211 -21.42 6.22 -4.30
C ALA A 211 -20.96 5.21 -3.24
N GLY A 212 -20.83 3.95 -3.66
CA GLY A 212 -20.15 2.92 -2.89
C GLY A 212 -18.68 3.27 -2.74
N SER A 213 -18.23 3.37 -1.50
CA SER A 213 -16.86 3.73 -1.09
C SER A 213 -16.10 2.57 -0.48
N GLY A 214 -16.72 1.41 -0.28
CA GLY A 214 -16.10 0.18 0.24
C GLY A 214 -17.11 -0.97 0.22
N VAL A 215 -16.64 -2.22 0.05
CA VAL A 215 -17.47 -3.43 0.17
C VAL A 215 -16.75 -4.40 1.10
N PHE A 216 -17.40 -4.85 2.16
CA PHE A 216 -16.79 -5.68 3.19
C PHE A 216 -17.58 -6.98 3.38
N LEU A 217 -16.86 -8.05 3.74
CA LEU A 217 -17.47 -9.35 4.02
C LEU A 217 -18.01 -9.44 5.45
N THR A 218 -17.53 -8.59 6.35
CA THR A 218 -18.00 -8.50 7.74
C THR A 218 -18.49 -7.09 8.06
N ARG A 219 -19.43 -7.00 9.00
CA ARG A 219 -19.96 -5.72 9.49
C ARG A 219 -18.92 -4.97 10.31
N GLU A 220 -18.07 -5.69 11.03
CA GLU A 220 -17.02 -5.11 11.87
C GLU A 220 -16.01 -4.33 11.02
N ASP A 221 -15.51 -4.92 9.93
CA ASP A 221 -14.59 -4.23 9.01
C ASP A 221 -15.24 -3.01 8.36
N ALA A 222 -16.53 -3.09 8.03
CA ALA A 222 -17.28 -1.96 7.47
C ALA A 222 -17.44 -0.81 8.46
N GLU A 223 -17.68 -1.10 9.74
CA GLU A 223 -17.79 -0.10 10.81
C GLU A 223 -16.44 0.54 11.12
N GLU A 224 -15.35 -0.23 11.15
CA GLU A 224 -13.98 0.30 11.29
C GLU A 224 -13.64 1.24 10.12
N ALA A 225 -13.91 0.81 8.87
CA ALA A 225 -13.68 1.63 7.70
C ALA A 225 -14.56 2.90 7.68
N ARG A 226 -15.81 2.82 8.16
CA ARG A 226 -16.70 3.98 8.31
C ARG A 226 -16.13 4.96 9.33
N ALA A 227 -15.64 4.50 10.48
CA ALA A 227 -15.05 5.37 11.50
C ALA A 227 -13.85 6.17 10.95
N VAL A 228 -12.99 5.51 10.17
CA VAL A 228 -11.86 6.18 9.49
C VAL A 228 -12.36 7.19 8.45
N LEU A 229 -13.40 6.85 7.68
CA LEU A 229 -13.90 7.71 6.61
C LEU A 229 -14.74 8.91 7.12
N ALA A 230 -15.43 8.75 8.24
CA ALA A 230 -16.31 9.76 8.83
C ALA A 230 -15.58 11.05 9.22
N ALA A 231 -14.26 10.97 9.48
CA ALA A 231 -13.42 12.15 9.72
C ALA A 231 -13.35 13.08 8.50
N GLU A 232 -13.41 12.52 7.28
CA GLU A 232 -13.27 13.25 6.02
C GLU A 232 -14.59 13.46 5.28
N ILE A 233 -15.53 12.51 5.46
CA ILE A 233 -16.85 12.49 4.82
C ILE A 233 -17.91 12.15 5.88
N PRO A 234 -18.52 13.16 6.54
CA PRO A 234 -19.48 12.93 7.61
C PRO A 234 -20.76 12.21 7.16
N ASP A 235 -21.15 12.36 5.88
CA ASP A 235 -22.31 11.69 5.29
C ASP A 235 -21.89 10.35 4.66
N CYS A 236 -21.61 9.37 5.52
CA CYS A 236 -21.34 7.98 5.14
C CYS A 236 -22.11 6.97 5.99
N TRP A 237 -22.57 5.88 5.38
CA TRP A 237 -23.38 4.84 6.02
C TRP A 237 -23.09 3.46 5.43
N ILE A 238 -23.55 2.40 6.09
CA ILE A 238 -23.36 1.02 5.61
C ILE A 238 -24.70 0.50 5.10
N GLU A 239 -24.72 -0.01 3.88
CA GLU A 239 -25.85 -0.74 3.30
C GLU A 239 -25.53 -2.24 3.23
N ASP A 240 -26.44 -3.07 3.70
CA ASP A 240 -26.31 -4.52 3.60
C ASP A 240 -26.90 -4.97 2.26
N LEU A 241 -26.06 -5.39 1.31
CA LEU A 241 -26.50 -5.86 0.00
C LEU A 241 -26.48 -7.39 -0.06
N PRO A 242 -27.59 -8.05 -0.45
CA PRO A 242 -27.61 -9.48 -0.63
C PRO A 242 -26.80 -9.86 -1.87
N VAL A 243 -25.83 -10.78 -1.73
CA VAL A 243 -25.12 -11.37 -2.88
C VAL A 243 -25.86 -12.63 -3.32
N VAL A 244 -26.29 -12.65 -4.60
CA VAL A 244 -26.73 -13.87 -5.28
C VAL A 244 -25.48 -14.53 -5.86
N LEU A 245 -25.16 -15.74 -5.41
CA LEU A 245 -24.08 -16.57 -5.98
C LEU A 245 -24.55 -17.25 -7.27
#